data_AF-A0A812JT21-F1
#
_entry.id   AF-A0A812JT21-F1
#
_cell.length_a   1.000
_cell.length_b   1.000
_cell.length_c   1.000
_cell.angle_alpha   90.00
_cell.angle_beta   90.00
_cell.angle_gamma   90.00
#
_symmetry.space_group_name_H-M   'P 1'
#
loop_
_entity.id
_entity.type
_entity.pdbx_description
1 polymer ?
#
loop_
_entity_poly.entity_id
_entity_poly.type
_entity_poly.pdbx_seq_one_letter_code
_entity_poly.pdbx_strand_id
1 'polypeptide(L)'
;MFGDDAQHSWPRWGEYDILESIHMENFATTTLHTRASCDQRWVNNGIDFVGQGWASGTLGTNKAKNCWVKAPQEYNNQGCGQKLPAGSFGPDFNKNQGGTFVAEWDRTVRKFMRTWFFPAGKEPIDLVASSPQPDMWGTPNSFFTLNERWCTADHFKNMRMVFDTTFCGD
;
A
#
# COMPACT_ATOMS: atom_id res chain seq x y z
N MET A 1 -5.62 -11.67 -12.15
CA MET A 1 -5.44 -10.50 -11.26
C MET A 1 -6.10 -9.29 -11.89
N PHE A 2 -6.64 -8.38 -11.07
CA PHE A 2 -7.17 -7.12 -11.57
C PHE A 2 -6.08 -6.31 -12.25
N GLY A 3 -6.40 -5.74 -13.42
CA GLY A 3 -5.41 -4.97 -14.16
C GLY A 3 -4.30 -5.79 -14.84
N ASP A 4 -4.41 -7.12 -14.97
CA ASP A 4 -3.53 -7.92 -15.83
C ASP A 4 -3.95 -7.80 -17.31
N ASP A 5 -3.02 -7.44 -18.20
CA ASP A 5 -3.22 -7.50 -19.64
C ASP A 5 -1.89 -7.58 -20.43
N ALA A 6 -1.97 -7.54 -21.76
CA ALA A 6 -0.81 -7.60 -22.65
C ALA A 6 0.23 -6.47 -22.44
N GLN A 7 -0.20 -5.32 -21.90
CA GLN A 7 0.64 -4.15 -21.62
C GLN A 7 1.07 -4.09 -20.14
N HIS A 8 0.35 -4.78 -19.26
CA HIS A 8 0.67 -4.92 -17.84
C HIS A 8 0.53 -6.39 -17.39
N SER A 9 1.58 -7.19 -17.58
CA SER A 9 1.59 -8.58 -17.12
C SER A 9 1.79 -8.64 -15.61
N TRP A 10 0.82 -9.19 -14.88
CA TRP A 10 0.92 -9.37 -13.43
C TRP A 10 1.68 -10.67 -13.06
N PRO A 11 2.49 -10.70 -11.97
CA PRO A 11 2.95 -9.59 -11.14
C PRO A 11 4.26 -8.97 -11.68
N ARG A 12 4.53 -9.09 -12.99
CA ARG A 12 5.82 -8.67 -13.58
C ARG A 12 6.07 -7.18 -13.41
N TRP A 13 5.03 -6.37 -13.55
CA TRP A 13 5.11 -4.91 -13.40
C TRP A 13 4.48 -4.41 -12.10
N GLY A 14 4.35 -5.32 -11.13
CA GLY A 14 3.99 -5.03 -9.76
C GLY A 14 2.52 -4.63 -9.61
N GLU A 15 2.14 -4.44 -8.36
CA GLU A 15 0.84 -3.93 -7.96
C GLU A 15 1.02 -3.11 -6.69
N TYR A 16 0.26 -2.02 -6.58
CA TYR A 16 0.24 -1.18 -5.40
C TYR A 16 -1.20 -0.93 -5.02
N ASP A 17 -1.67 -1.68 -4.04
CA ASP A 17 -2.99 -1.53 -3.49
C ASP A 17 -2.96 -0.33 -2.55
N ILE A 18 -3.65 0.74 -2.97
CA ILE A 18 -3.73 1.98 -2.21
C ILE A 18 -4.84 1.89 -1.15
N LEU A 19 -5.90 1.15 -1.49
CA LEU A 19 -7.10 0.97 -0.68
C LEU A 19 -7.67 -0.40 -1.01
N GLU A 20 -7.40 -1.36 -0.14
CA GLU A 20 -7.97 -2.71 -0.17
C GLU A 20 -8.50 -3.07 1.21
N SER A 21 -9.59 -3.82 1.27
CA SER A 21 -10.13 -4.32 2.54
C SER A 21 -10.99 -5.55 2.27
N ILE A 22 -11.06 -6.44 3.24
CA ILE A 22 -11.84 -7.67 3.14
C ILE A 22 -12.85 -7.79 4.27
N HIS A 23 -13.95 -8.48 3.98
CA HIS A 23 -14.99 -8.82 4.95
C HIS A 23 -15.53 -7.60 5.73
N MET A 24 -15.30 -7.58 7.05
CA MET A 24 -15.81 -6.60 8.01
C MET A 24 -14.69 -5.76 8.62
N GLU A 25 -13.52 -5.70 7.97
CA GLU A 25 -12.44 -4.83 8.44
C GLU A 25 -12.88 -3.36 8.43
N ASN A 26 -12.49 -2.62 9.47
CA ASN A 26 -12.78 -1.19 9.62
C ASN A 26 -11.59 -0.31 9.24
N PHE A 27 -10.63 -0.86 8.49
CA PHE A 27 -9.46 -0.17 7.99
C PHE A 27 -9.15 -0.67 6.58
N ALA A 28 -8.52 0.18 5.80
CA ALA A 28 -7.89 -0.24 4.55
C ALA A 28 -6.49 -0.78 4.83
N THR A 29 -6.04 -1.69 3.97
CA THR A 29 -4.66 -2.16 3.89
C THR A 29 -4.07 -1.64 2.59
N THR A 30 -2.80 -1.20 2.65
CA THR A 30 -2.00 -0.94 1.46
C THR A 30 -1.03 -2.08 1.26
N THR A 31 -0.92 -2.63 0.06
CA THR A 31 -0.10 -3.82 -0.19
C THR A 31 0.73 -3.61 -1.46
N LEU A 32 1.93 -4.20 -1.49
CA LEU A 32 2.65 -4.39 -2.74
C LEU A 32 2.72 -5.87 -3.10
N HIS A 33 2.43 -6.16 -4.37
CA HIS A 33 2.64 -7.46 -4.97
C HIS A 33 3.72 -7.35 -6.06
N THR A 34 4.70 -8.24 -6.03
CA THR A 34 5.87 -8.20 -6.92
C THR A 34 6.33 -9.60 -7.32
N ARG A 35 7.31 -9.65 -8.23
CA ARG A 35 8.16 -10.83 -8.45
C ARG A 35 9.12 -11.04 -7.27
N ALA A 36 9.95 -12.07 -7.35
CA ALA A 36 10.96 -12.34 -6.33
C ALA A 36 11.91 -11.14 -6.13
N SER A 37 12.53 -11.07 -4.94
CA SER A 37 13.51 -10.03 -4.57
C SER A 37 12.91 -8.62 -4.36
N CYS A 38 11.80 -8.55 -3.63
CA CYS A 38 11.32 -7.32 -3.01
C CYS A 38 10.98 -7.55 -1.54
N ASP A 39 11.80 -7.03 -0.64
CA ASP A 39 11.71 -7.26 0.80
C ASP A 39 11.82 -5.94 1.58
N GLN A 40 10.85 -5.71 2.46
CA GLN A 40 10.67 -4.50 3.26
C GLN A 40 11.18 -4.65 4.71
N ARG A 41 12.07 -5.63 4.99
CA ARG A 41 12.59 -5.93 6.34
C ARG A 41 13.07 -4.71 7.12
N TRP A 42 13.62 -3.73 6.43
CA TRP A 42 14.20 -2.50 7.01
C TRP A 42 13.18 -1.39 7.27
N VAL A 43 11.95 -1.53 6.79
CA VAL A 43 10.88 -0.56 7.05
C VAL A 43 10.21 -0.87 8.38
N ASN A 44 10.13 0.14 9.24
CA ASN A 44 9.71 0.04 10.63
C ASN A 44 8.49 0.92 10.91
N ASN A 45 7.47 0.30 11.51
CA ASN A 45 6.31 1.01 12.03
C ASN A 45 6.72 1.90 13.22
N GLY A 46 6.20 3.12 13.28
CA GLY A 46 6.58 4.15 14.25
C GLY A 46 7.81 4.98 13.86
N ILE A 47 8.52 4.61 12.79
CA ILE A 47 9.66 5.38 12.23
C ILE A 47 9.32 5.82 10.82
N ASP A 48 9.13 4.85 9.92
CA ASP A 48 8.92 5.11 8.49
C ASP A 48 7.44 5.34 8.15
N PHE A 49 6.53 4.74 8.92
CA PHE A 49 5.07 4.90 8.78
C PHE A 49 4.34 4.78 10.12
N VAL A 50 3.14 5.36 10.22
CA VAL A 50 2.33 5.44 11.45
C VAL A 50 0.95 4.76 11.37
N GLY A 51 0.72 3.91 10.37
CA GLY A 51 -0.44 3.02 10.33
C GLY A 51 -0.47 2.02 11.49
N GLN A 52 -1.49 1.16 11.54
CA GLN A 52 -1.67 0.16 12.60
C GLN A 52 -0.60 -0.94 12.61
N GLY A 53 0.26 -0.99 11.59
CA GLY A 53 1.39 -1.90 11.49
C GLY A 53 1.34 -2.78 10.25
N TRP A 54 2.22 -3.76 10.18
CA TRP A 54 2.25 -4.74 9.10
C TRP A 54 1.06 -5.71 9.20
N ALA A 55 0.56 -6.15 8.05
CA ALA A 55 -0.38 -7.27 7.97
C ALA A 55 0.26 -8.56 8.53
N SER A 56 -0.58 -9.46 9.02
CA SER A 56 -0.14 -10.72 9.62
C SER A 56 0.28 -11.70 8.53
N GLY A 57 1.48 -12.28 8.66
CA GLY A 57 1.95 -13.40 7.84
C GLY A 57 1.70 -14.77 8.49
N THR A 58 2.23 -15.83 7.88
CA THR A 58 2.10 -17.20 8.42
C THR A 58 3.04 -17.48 9.60
N LEU A 59 2.92 -18.69 10.16
CA LEU A 59 3.61 -19.18 11.36
C LEU A 59 5.14 -18.93 11.31
N GLY A 60 5.60 -17.92 12.05
CA GLY A 60 7.02 -17.69 12.33
C GLY A 60 7.61 -16.36 11.81
N THR A 61 6.95 -15.68 10.86
CA THR A 61 7.45 -14.38 10.34
C THR A 61 6.76 -13.20 11.02
N ASN A 62 5.56 -13.40 11.60
CA ASN A 62 4.69 -12.40 12.26
C ASN A 62 4.39 -11.13 11.44
N LYS A 63 4.91 -10.99 10.21
CA LYS A 63 4.85 -9.75 9.44
C LYS A 63 4.89 -10.05 7.94
N ALA A 64 3.98 -9.44 7.19
CA ALA A 64 3.93 -9.40 5.73
C ALA A 64 4.99 -8.46 5.16
N LYS A 65 6.28 -8.80 5.25
CA LYS A 65 7.36 -7.89 4.80
C LYS A 65 7.94 -8.26 3.43
N ASN A 66 7.66 -9.44 2.91
CA ASN A 66 8.13 -9.83 1.58
C ASN A 66 7.03 -9.53 0.55
N CYS A 67 7.30 -8.69 -0.43
CA CYS A 67 6.29 -8.30 -1.41
C CYS A 67 6.17 -9.32 -2.54
N TRP A 68 6.98 -10.37 -2.54
CA TRP A 68 6.92 -11.42 -3.55
C TRP A 68 5.67 -12.27 -3.36
N VAL A 69 4.83 -12.38 -4.40
CA VAL A 69 3.57 -13.16 -4.34
C VAL A 69 3.76 -14.67 -4.08
N LYS A 70 4.99 -15.19 -4.17
CA LYS A 70 5.35 -16.58 -3.82
C LYS A 70 6.41 -16.63 -2.71
N ALA A 71 6.42 -15.63 -1.84
CA ALA A 71 7.34 -15.57 -0.70
C ALA A 71 7.22 -16.84 0.17
N PRO A 72 8.35 -17.48 0.51
CA PRO A 72 8.32 -18.62 1.42
C PRO A 72 7.89 -18.15 2.81
N GLN A 73 7.09 -18.95 3.52
CA GLN A 73 6.58 -18.66 4.88
C GLN A 73 5.62 -17.44 4.94
N GLU A 74 5.01 -17.09 3.82
CA GLU A 74 3.88 -16.18 3.73
C GLU A 74 2.73 -16.88 3.00
N TYR A 75 1.51 -16.34 3.12
CA TYR A 75 0.36 -16.86 2.39
C TYR A 75 0.60 -16.70 0.88
N ASN A 76 0.01 -17.58 0.08
CA ASN A 76 0.07 -17.42 -1.37
C ASN A 76 -0.54 -16.07 -1.76
N ASN A 77 0.14 -15.32 -2.62
CA ASN A 77 -0.26 -13.97 -3.03
C ASN A 77 -0.40 -12.95 -1.88
N GLN A 78 0.22 -13.16 -0.71
CA GLN A 78 0.06 -12.24 0.42
C GLN A 78 0.60 -10.83 0.14
N GLY A 79 1.74 -10.73 -0.55
CA GLY A 79 2.47 -9.48 -0.70
C GLY A 79 2.88 -8.88 0.65
N CYS A 80 3.26 -7.61 0.62
CA CYS A 80 3.72 -6.89 1.81
C CYS A 80 2.72 -5.82 2.26
N GLY A 81 1.75 -6.21 3.09
CA GLY A 81 0.65 -5.34 3.51
C GLY A 81 0.95 -4.48 4.75
N GLN A 82 0.49 -3.23 4.75
CA GLN A 82 0.48 -2.32 5.90
C GLN A 82 -0.95 -1.83 6.16
N LYS A 83 -1.41 -1.98 7.40
CA LYS A 83 -2.76 -1.58 7.83
C LYS A 83 -2.80 -0.08 8.09
N LEU A 84 -3.74 0.62 7.45
CA LEU A 84 -4.00 2.04 7.69
C LEU A 84 -4.79 2.23 9.00
N PRO A 85 -4.98 3.47 9.49
CA PRO A 85 -5.74 3.72 10.72
C PRO A 85 -7.18 3.20 10.66
N ALA A 86 -7.75 2.87 11.83
CA ALA A 86 -9.16 2.52 11.93
C ALA A 86 -10.05 3.67 11.45
N GLY A 87 -11.17 3.34 10.81
CA GLY A 87 -12.06 4.31 10.15
C GLY A 87 -11.59 4.76 8.77
N SER A 88 -10.49 4.19 8.24
CA SER A 88 -10.06 4.42 6.85
C SER A 88 -10.85 3.64 5.81
N PHE A 89 -11.68 2.67 6.23
CA PHE A 89 -12.57 1.95 5.32
C PHE A 89 -13.87 1.53 6.02
N GLY A 90 -14.84 1.10 5.22
CA GLY A 90 -16.05 0.44 5.70
C GLY A 90 -17.11 1.40 6.27
N PRO A 91 -18.01 0.89 7.13
CA PRO A 91 -19.13 1.68 7.65
C PRO A 91 -18.71 2.96 8.38
N ASP A 92 -17.61 2.91 9.13
CA ASP A 92 -17.10 4.07 9.87
C ASP A 92 -16.56 5.14 8.92
N PHE A 93 -15.85 4.76 7.86
CA PHE A 93 -15.43 5.68 6.81
C PHE A 93 -16.65 6.36 6.17
N ASN A 94 -17.66 5.59 5.77
CA ASN A 94 -18.88 6.10 5.13
C ASN A 94 -19.66 7.05 6.05
N LYS A 95 -19.84 6.67 7.33
CA LYS A 95 -20.54 7.49 8.32
C LYS A 95 -19.86 8.84 8.55
N ASN A 96 -18.52 8.87 8.46
CA ASN A 96 -17.72 10.08 8.62
C ASN A 96 -17.53 10.85 7.30
N GLN A 97 -18.34 10.59 6.28
CA GLN A 97 -18.30 11.25 4.96
C GLN A 97 -17.01 10.96 4.16
N GLY A 98 -16.32 9.87 4.48
CA GLY A 98 -15.13 9.43 3.79
C GLY A 98 -13.88 10.24 4.10
N GLY A 99 -13.07 10.47 3.09
CA GLY A 99 -11.83 11.24 3.17
C GLY A 99 -10.97 11.05 1.93
N THR A 100 -9.78 11.61 1.98
CA THR A 100 -8.84 11.67 0.86
C THR A 100 -7.68 10.69 1.07
N PHE A 101 -7.51 9.78 0.12
CA PHE A 101 -6.31 8.95 0.01
C PHE A 101 -5.32 9.62 -0.93
N VAL A 102 -4.06 9.71 -0.51
CA VAL A 102 -2.95 10.16 -1.36
C VAL A 102 -1.93 9.05 -1.46
N ALA A 103 -1.65 8.61 -2.68
CA ALA A 103 -0.58 7.69 -3.00
C ALA A 103 0.51 8.44 -3.78
N GLU A 104 1.72 8.44 -3.24
CA GLU A 104 2.87 9.04 -3.89
C GLU A 104 3.84 7.94 -4.29
N TRP A 105 4.28 7.99 -5.53
CA TRP A 105 5.17 7.01 -6.12
C TRP A 105 6.36 7.71 -6.77
N ASP A 106 7.50 7.69 -6.07
CA ASP A 106 8.78 8.17 -6.62
C ASP A 106 9.69 6.98 -6.89
N ARG A 107 9.85 6.64 -8.17
CA ARG A 107 10.70 5.54 -8.63
C ARG A 107 12.15 5.90 -8.85
N THR A 108 12.47 7.19 -8.87
CA THR A 108 13.70 7.68 -9.50
C THR A 108 14.62 8.34 -8.48
N VAL A 109 14.16 9.41 -7.86
CA VAL A 109 14.99 10.25 -7.00
C VAL A 109 15.01 9.67 -5.59
N ARG A 110 13.83 9.50 -4.99
CA ARG A 110 13.70 9.10 -3.59
C ARG A 110 13.38 7.63 -3.38
N LYS A 111 12.90 6.93 -4.42
CA LYS A 111 12.71 5.47 -4.45
C LYS A 111 11.84 4.97 -3.29
N PHE A 112 10.57 5.37 -3.29
CA PHE A 112 9.57 4.92 -2.34
C PHE A 112 8.17 4.88 -2.93
N MET A 113 7.26 4.28 -2.17
CA MET A 113 5.81 4.53 -2.24
C MET A 113 5.32 4.97 -0.86
N ARG A 114 4.45 5.98 -0.80
CA ARG A 114 3.87 6.51 0.44
C ARG A 114 2.36 6.62 0.31
N THR A 115 1.63 6.21 1.35
CA THR A 115 0.18 6.42 1.44
C THR A 115 -0.18 7.28 2.63
N TRP A 116 -1.02 8.28 2.41
CA TRP A 116 -1.74 9.00 3.46
C TRP A 116 -3.24 8.80 3.31
N PHE A 117 -3.93 8.75 4.43
CA PHE A 117 -5.36 8.88 4.54
C PHE A 117 -5.69 10.08 5.42
N PHE A 118 -6.39 11.04 4.84
CA PHE A 118 -6.94 12.20 5.55
C PHE A 118 -8.45 12.03 5.69
N PRO A 119 -9.01 11.94 6.91
CA PRO A 119 -10.47 11.98 7.09
C PRO A 119 -11.05 13.25 6.49
N ALA A 120 -12.31 13.19 6.02
CA ALA A 120 -12.97 14.34 5.40
C ALA A 120 -12.87 15.61 6.27
N GLY A 121 -12.37 16.71 5.69
CA GLY A 121 -12.15 17.97 6.37
C GLY A 121 -10.84 18.06 7.16
N LYS A 122 -9.96 17.05 7.03
CA LYS A 122 -8.60 17.03 7.62
C LYS A 122 -7.51 17.05 6.56
N GLU A 123 -7.88 17.24 5.29
CA GLU A 123 -6.93 17.41 4.20
C GLU A 123 -5.99 18.61 4.46
N PRO A 124 -4.69 18.49 4.18
CA PRO A 124 -3.76 19.60 4.19
C PRO A 124 -4.20 20.72 3.22
N ILE A 125 -3.97 21.97 3.61
CA ILE A 125 -4.43 23.14 2.84
C ILE A 125 -3.83 23.17 1.43
N ASP A 126 -2.58 22.71 1.28
CA ASP A 126 -1.86 22.63 0.02
C ASP A 126 -2.45 21.55 -0.90
N LEU A 127 -2.97 20.46 -0.34
CA LEU A 127 -3.71 19.44 -1.08
C LEU A 127 -5.03 20.00 -1.63
N VAL A 128 -5.81 20.68 -0.80
CA VAL A 128 -7.08 21.32 -1.21
C VAL A 128 -6.82 22.42 -2.25
N ALA A 129 -5.72 23.14 -2.13
CA ALA A 129 -5.28 24.16 -3.08
C ALA A 129 -4.67 23.59 -4.37
N SER A 130 -4.67 22.26 -4.56
CA SER A 130 -4.08 21.59 -5.73
C SER A 130 -2.59 21.89 -5.95
N SER A 131 -1.86 22.14 -4.87
CA SER A 131 -0.41 22.36 -4.86
C SER A 131 0.25 21.47 -3.79
N PRO A 132 0.11 20.14 -3.89
CA PRO A 132 0.50 19.22 -2.83
C PRO A 132 2.01 19.27 -2.54
N GLN A 133 2.35 19.27 -1.25
CA GLN A 133 3.70 19.24 -0.71
C GLN A 133 3.82 18.09 0.30
N PRO A 134 3.90 16.83 -0.17
CA PRO A 134 3.81 15.64 0.69
C PRO A 134 4.83 15.58 1.82
N ASP A 135 6.01 16.18 1.62
CA ASP A 135 7.06 16.22 2.64
C ASP A 135 6.70 17.06 3.87
N MET A 136 5.69 17.92 3.77
CA MET A 136 5.19 18.72 4.91
C MET A 136 4.07 18.04 5.70
N TRP A 137 3.52 16.91 5.21
CA TRP A 137 2.40 16.23 5.87
C TRP A 137 2.82 15.31 7.02
N GLY A 138 4.13 15.20 7.28
CA GLY A 138 4.68 14.33 8.30
C GLY A 138 4.75 12.86 7.86
N THR A 139 4.87 11.96 8.84
CA THR A 139 5.04 10.53 8.59
C THR A 139 3.79 9.93 7.94
N PRO A 140 3.91 9.18 6.81
CA PRO A 140 2.76 8.61 6.12
C PRO A 140 2.10 7.49 6.93
N ASN A 141 0.85 7.17 6.59
CA ASN A 141 0.17 6.01 7.17
C ASN A 141 0.76 4.68 6.67
N SER A 142 1.34 4.68 5.46
CA SER A 142 2.08 3.54 4.90
C SER A 142 3.31 4.01 4.13
N PHE A 143 4.40 3.25 4.20
CA PHE A 143 5.65 3.52 3.52
C PHE A 143 6.27 2.22 3.00
N PHE A 144 6.67 2.21 1.73
CA PHE A 144 7.46 1.14 1.14
C PHE A 144 8.73 1.71 0.53
N THR A 145 9.87 1.08 0.81
CA THR A 145 11.13 1.44 0.16
C THR A 145 11.24 0.72 -1.18
N LEU A 146 11.70 1.45 -2.20
CA LEU A 146 12.12 0.91 -3.50
C LEU A 146 13.64 0.85 -3.59
N ASN A 147 14.27 0.39 -2.51
CA ASN A 147 15.72 0.24 -2.39
C ASN A 147 16.29 -0.74 -3.41
N GLU A 148 17.30 -0.32 -4.19
CA GLU A 148 17.88 -1.14 -5.26
C GLU A 148 18.44 -2.50 -4.82
N ARG A 149 18.83 -2.66 -3.55
CA ARG A 149 19.39 -3.91 -3.05
C ARG A 149 18.34 -4.93 -2.64
N TRP A 150 17.19 -4.48 -2.15
CA TRP A 150 16.22 -5.34 -1.47
C TRP A 150 14.84 -5.32 -2.12
N CYS A 151 14.46 -4.23 -2.77
CA CYS A 151 13.23 -4.08 -3.56
C CYS A 151 13.41 -2.98 -4.60
N THR A 152 13.90 -3.31 -5.79
CA THR A 152 14.15 -2.30 -6.83
C THR A 152 12.85 -1.66 -7.34
N ALA A 153 12.92 -0.37 -7.71
CA ALA A 153 11.80 0.34 -8.35
C ALA A 153 11.38 -0.27 -9.70
N ASP A 154 12.22 -1.13 -10.29
CA ASP A 154 11.92 -1.84 -11.54
C ASP A 154 10.83 -2.91 -11.42
N HIS A 155 10.44 -3.28 -10.20
CA HIS A 155 9.27 -4.13 -9.96
C HIS A 155 7.96 -3.46 -10.40
N PHE A 156 7.91 -2.13 -10.44
CA PHE A 156 6.69 -1.37 -10.69
C PHE A 156 6.83 -0.56 -11.97
N LYS A 157 6.02 -0.78 -13.01
CA LYS A 157 6.08 -0.02 -14.29
C LYS A 157 4.70 0.09 -14.90
N ASN A 158 4.46 1.17 -15.65
CA ASN A 158 3.23 1.36 -16.43
C ASN A 158 1.95 1.14 -15.61
N MET A 159 1.94 1.60 -14.35
CA MET A 159 0.80 1.44 -13.45
C MET A 159 -0.43 2.13 -14.02
N ARG A 160 -1.59 1.56 -13.73
CA ARG A 160 -2.90 2.12 -14.06
C ARG A 160 -3.80 2.10 -12.84
N MET A 161 -4.73 3.02 -12.79
CA MET A 161 -5.74 3.04 -11.75
C MET A 161 -6.80 1.99 -12.04
N VAL A 162 -7.13 1.19 -11.03
CA VAL A 162 -8.20 0.20 -11.07
C VAL A 162 -9.15 0.47 -9.90
N PHE A 163 -10.44 0.38 -10.16
CA PHE A 163 -11.49 0.39 -9.14
C PHE A 163 -12.35 -0.83 -9.38
N ASP A 164 -12.48 -1.68 -8.37
CA ASP A 164 -13.32 -2.86 -8.43
C ASP A 164 -13.97 -3.15 -7.08
N THR A 165 -14.90 -4.09 -7.09
CA THR A 165 -15.49 -4.68 -5.89
C THR A 165 -15.83 -6.12 -6.26
N THR A 166 -15.08 -7.05 -5.69
CA THR A 166 -15.29 -8.49 -5.88
C THR A 166 -15.87 -9.13 -4.62
N PHE A 167 -16.29 -10.39 -4.73
CA PHE A 167 -16.86 -11.14 -3.62
C PHE A 167 -16.23 -12.52 -3.51
N CYS A 168 -15.90 -12.88 -2.27
CA CYS A 168 -15.39 -14.19 -1.85
C CYS A 168 -13.96 -14.51 -2.28
N GLY A 169 -13.76 -15.07 -3.47
CA GLY A 169 -12.52 -15.79 -3.81
C GLY A 169 -11.35 -14.92 -4.25
N ASP A 170 -10.21 -15.62 -4.35
CA ASP A 170 -9.03 -15.26 -5.16
C ASP A 170 -9.01 -16.07 -6.47
#